data_AF-A0A5S9N222-F1
#
_entry.id   AF-A0A5S9N222-F1
#
_cell.length_a   1.000
_cell.length_b   1.000
_cell.length_c   1.000
_cell.angle_alpha   90.00
_cell.angle_beta   90.00
_cell.angle_gamma   90.00
#
_symmetry.space_group_name_H-M   'P 1'
#
loop_
_entity.id
_entity.type
_entity.pdbx_description
1 polymer ?
#
loop_
_entity_poly.entity_id
_entity_poly.type
_entity_poly.pdbx_seq_one_letter_code
_entity_poly.pdbx_strand_id
1 'polypeptide(L)'
;MLQTGTGLLTERLKTQSRLWLGEHLYRFFERLEDNFHRRSLTATESSVQKALSAQKNAVKQGKDEAFRLFANHINSAFDTKRAYEPGSHPTLDRLSQQLEKLAATEYENEKLLMRYFCRAIAPISVLAGFQHILTPLKLANTHRHHALTMFQGLLIQELSKLYQDLLDALPSQNQAHNVEAWIDHTKQQLAKKNLSTQERALSETRLQRLLKLNAHHNTKLNPALLEPSDSDLLSIAASVFQPLPTRRRLSSGILASLNTLQTCVSTLALKDRSAFTHPLHPARQACSQIINTLHQWDDAQPAQRQQFEAELKTISRKFNDSSIEAIQFTHAREQIDACCQHLLQSIKLNDKRSLNAEVGQKRLTRLRRKVHDMLDKKTKHIDLPVSIDNMLYGPMTTVILYHWLRHGSNSAPLRRSLQLIDDVLWYIQPHSDWSELRRAKAMSKDIETELSDGLQRINYGYHATQSLIEELHQLRLIASGRSASITRPDIGH
;
A
#
# COMPACT_ATOMS: atom_id res chain seq x y z
N MET A 1 -6.57 -6.98 20.09
CA MET A 1 -5.45 -7.83 20.55
C MET A 1 -4.48 -7.98 19.39
N LEU A 2 -3.41 -7.20 19.38
CA LEU A 2 -2.36 -7.26 18.36
C LEU A 2 -1.20 -8.04 18.97
N GLN A 3 -0.80 -9.14 18.31
CA GLN A 3 0.30 -10.00 18.77
C GLN A 3 1.63 -9.26 18.71
N THR A 4 2.35 -9.35 19.82
CA THR A 4 3.58 -8.65 20.19
C THR A 4 4.80 -9.51 19.87
N GLY A 5 5.78 -8.97 19.14
CA GLY A 5 7.13 -9.55 19.02
C GLY A 5 7.61 -10.03 17.64
N THR A 6 6.98 -9.68 16.51
CA THR A 6 7.30 -10.27 15.19
C THR A 6 7.89 -9.30 14.13
N GLY A 7 8.11 -8.02 14.42
CA GLY A 7 8.52 -7.03 13.40
C GLY A 7 7.35 -6.35 12.67
N LEU A 8 6.10 -6.76 12.97
CA LEU A 8 4.88 -6.29 12.30
C LEU A 8 4.62 -4.79 12.48
N LEU A 9 4.96 -4.21 13.64
CA LEU A 9 4.73 -2.79 13.88
C LEU A 9 5.72 -1.95 13.08
N THR A 10 7.01 -2.32 13.13
CA THR A 10 8.06 -1.66 12.36
C THR A 10 7.79 -1.72 10.85
N GLU A 11 7.42 -2.88 10.30
CA GLU A 11 7.09 -2.99 8.87
C GLU A 11 5.80 -2.27 8.49
N ARG A 12 4.79 -2.20 9.38
CA ARG A 12 3.60 -1.38 9.17
C ARG A 12 3.94 0.11 9.07
N LEU A 13 4.74 0.63 10.02
CA LEU A 13 5.16 2.04 10.04
C LEU A 13 5.99 2.39 8.79
N LYS A 14 6.91 1.51 8.38
CA LYS A 14 7.66 1.65 7.12
C LYS A 14 6.72 1.67 5.91
N THR A 15 5.74 0.77 5.86
CA THR A 15 4.79 0.67 4.74
C THR A 15 3.90 1.91 4.63
N GLN A 16 3.35 2.40 5.74
CA GLN A 16 2.56 3.63 5.80
C GLN A 16 3.39 4.85 5.36
N SER A 17 4.65 4.94 5.81
CA SER A 17 5.58 6.00 5.39
C SER A 17 5.89 5.96 3.90
N ARG A 18 6.14 4.76 3.33
CA ARG A 18 6.38 4.57 1.89
C ARG A 18 5.18 5.04 1.06
N LEU A 19 3.97 4.64 1.46
CA LEU A 19 2.73 5.03 0.79
C LEU A 19 2.55 6.55 0.79
N TRP A 20 2.67 7.18 1.96
CA TRP A 20 2.49 8.61 2.11
C TRP A 20 3.53 9.42 1.31
N LEU A 21 4.82 9.06 1.42
CA LEU A 21 5.89 9.73 0.69
C LEU A 21 5.74 9.54 -0.82
N GLY A 22 5.32 8.35 -1.25
CA GLY A 22 5.08 8.04 -2.66
C GLY A 22 3.96 8.89 -3.25
N GLU A 23 2.83 9.03 -2.56
CA GLU A 23 1.74 9.90 -3.01
C GLU A 23 2.18 11.35 -3.17
N HIS A 24 2.89 11.90 -2.18
CA HIS A 24 3.32 13.30 -2.21
C HIS A 24 4.38 13.53 -3.29
N LEU A 25 5.25 12.54 -3.55
CA LEU A 25 6.23 12.61 -4.62
C LEU A 25 5.56 12.64 -6.01
N TYR A 26 4.52 11.84 -6.22
CA TYR A 26 3.74 11.90 -7.46
C TYR A 26 3.01 13.25 -7.63
N ARG A 27 2.43 13.80 -6.56
CA ARG A 27 1.83 15.15 -6.60
C ARG A 27 2.87 16.22 -6.94
N PHE A 28 4.09 16.08 -6.43
CA PHE A 28 5.21 16.94 -6.78
C PHE A 28 5.51 16.86 -8.29
N PHE A 29 5.62 15.66 -8.87
CA PHE A 29 5.85 15.50 -10.31
C PHE A 29 4.73 16.12 -11.15
N GLU A 30 3.46 15.86 -10.81
CA GLU A 30 2.31 16.46 -11.50
C GLU A 30 2.35 17.99 -11.43
N ARG A 31 2.67 18.55 -10.26
CA ARG A 31 2.77 20.01 -10.09
C ARG A 31 3.94 20.61 -10.86
N LEU A 32 5.05 19.89 -10.95
CA LEU A 32 6.24 20.29 -11.70
C LEU A 32 5.96 20.29 -13.21
N GLU A 33 5.31 19.24 -13.73
CA GLU A 33 4.83 19.18 -15.12
C GLU A 33 3.89 20.36 -15.43
N ASP A 34 2.95 20.66 -14.53
CA ASP A 34 2.01 21.78 -14.65
C ASP A 34 2.69 23.15 -14.57
N ASN A 35 3.76 23.29 -13.80
CA ASN A 35 4.54 24.53 -13.73
C ASN A 35 5.21 24.81 -15.09
N PHE A 36 5.89 23.82 -15.67
CA PHE A 36 6.49 23.96 -17.00
C PHE A 36 5.44 24.23 -18.07
N HIS A 37 4.30 23.55 -17.99
CA HIS A 37 3.22 23.75 -18.95
C HIS A 37 2.66 25.19 -18.90
N ARG A 38 2.36 25.72 -17.72
CA ARG A 38 1.85 27.09 -17.57
C ARG A 38 2.85 28.14 -18.04
N ARG A 39 4.13 28.00 -17.67
CA ARG A 39 5.20 28.90 -18.13
C ARG A 39 5.39 28.85 -19.65
N SER A 40 5.15 27.70 -20.27
CA SER A 40 5.19 27.53 -21.72
C SER A 40 4.04 28.26 -22.42
N LEU A 41 2.83 28.27 -21.82
CA LEU A 41 1.68 29.01 -22.36
C LEU A 41 1.83 30.53 -22.24
N THR A 42 2.53 31.01 -21.22
CA THR A 42 2.75 32.45 -20.99
C THR A 42 4.03 32.98 -21.65
N ALA A 43 4.83 32.13 -22.29
CA ALA A 43 6.06 32.53 -22.95
C ALA A 43 5.76 33.20 -24.30
N THR A 44 6.33 34.38 -24.53
CA THR A 44 6.20 35.14 -25.78
C THR A 44 7.10 34.61 -26.89
N GLU A 45 8.25 34.01 -26.54
CA GLU A 45 9.22 33.47 -27.48
C GLU A 45 9.00 31.97 -27.78
N SER A 46 8.99 31.61 -29.07
CA SER A 46 8.83 30.22 -29.53
C SER A 46 9.96 29.29 -29.06
N SER A 47 11.18 29.81 -28.94
CA SER A 47 12.36 29.08 -28.43
C SER A 47 12.16 28.64 -26.97
N VAL A 48 11.74 29.56 -26.11
CA VAL A 48 11.45 29.34 -24.68
C VAL A 48 10.27 28.38 -24.51
N GLN A 49 9.22 28.53 -25.33
CA GLN A 49 8.06 27.65 -25.32
C GLN A 49 8.44 26.19 -25.62
N LYS A 50 9.30 25.97 -26.63
CA LYS A 50 9.84 24.64 -26.99
C LYS A 50 10.73 24.08 -25.88
N ALA A 51 11.61 24.89 -25.29
CA ALA A 51 12.49 24.46 -24.20
C ALA A 51 11.69 24.02 -22.94
N LEU A 52 10.66 24.77 -22.55
CA LEU A 52 9.79 24.42 -21.42
C LEU A 52 8.94 23.17 -21.71
N SER A 53 8.48 23.00 -22.95
CA SER A 53 7.78 21.79 -23.38
C SER A 53 8.70 20.56 -23.36
N ALA A 54 9.97 20.72 -23.73
CA ALA A 54 10.97 19.66 -23.63
C ALA A 54 11.24 19.27 -22.15
N GLN A 55 11.35 20.25 -21.24
CA GLN A 55 11.47 19.99 -19.80
C GLN A 55 10.25 19.26 -19.23
N LYS A 56 9.03 19.66 -19.61
CA LYS A 56 7.80 18.94 -19.25
C LYS A 56 7.84 17.47 -19.70
N ASN A 57 8.23 17.23 -20.96
CA ASN A 57 8.30 15.87 -21.51
C ASN A 57 9.39 15.04 -20.82
N ALA A 58 10.53 15.65 -20.48
CA ALA A 58 11.60 14.99 -19.73
C ALA A 58 11.14 14.58 -18.32
N VAL A 59 10.43 15.45 -17.60
CA VAL A 59 9.81 15.09 -16.30
C VAL A 59 8.82 13.94 -16.47
N LYS A 60 7.96 14.00 -17.49
CA LYS A 60 6.96 12.95 -17.75
C LYS A 60 7.57 11.58 -18.04
N GLN A 61 8.68 11.54 -18.78
CA GLN A 61 9.40 10.30 -19.10
C GLN A 61 10.25 9.80 -17.92
N GLY A 62 10.82 10.71 -17.14
CA GLY A 62 11.74 10.40 -16.05
C GLY A 62 11.08 10.09 -14.70
N LYS A 63 9.79 10.39 -14.52
CA LYS A 63 9.14 10.32 -13.20
C LYS A 63 9.08 8.93 -12.58
N ASP A 64 8.95 7.87 -13.36
CA ASP A 64 8.88 6.51 -12.82
C ASP A 64 10.25 6.05 -12.31
N GLU A 65 11.31 6.41 -13.05
CA GLU A 65 12.69 6.16 -12.61
C GLU A 65 13.08 7.05 -11.43
N ALA A 66 12.65 8.31 -11.42
CA ALA A 66 12.80 9.22 -10.29
C ALA A 66 12.12 8.67 -9.03
N PHE A 67 10.89 8.18 -9.16
CA PHE A 67 10.18 7.52 -8.08
C PHE A 67 10.95 6.31 -7.56
N ARG A 68 11.44 5.45 -8.47
CA ARG A 68 12.21 4.26 -8.11
C ARG A 68 13.47 4.61 -7.31
N LEU A 69 14.26 5.58 -7.78
CA LEU A 69 15.49 6.00 -7.11
C LEU A 69 15.22 6.65 -5.75
N PHE A 70 14.19 7.49 -5.65
CA PHE A 70 13.76 8.05 -4.37
C PHE A 70 13.30 6.97 -3.38
N ALA A 71 12.48 6.03 -3.83
CA ALA A 71 12.02 4.92 -2.99
C ALA A 71 13.18 4.03 -2.52
N ASN A 72 14.17 3.78 -3.38
CA ASN A 72 15.38 3.05 -3.00
C ASN A 72 16.18 3.79 -1.92
N HIS A 73 16.34 5.11 -2.05
CA HIS A 73 17.00 5.95 -1.03
C HIS A 73 16.28 5.84 0.33
N ILE A 74 14.96 6.01 0.35
CA ILE A 74 14.18 5.91 1.60
C ILE A 74 14.26 4.49 2.20
N ASN A 75 14.22 3.45 1.36
CA ASN A 75 14.37 2.08 1.84
C ASN A 75 15.76 1.82 2.43
N SER A 76 16.82 2.29 1.78
CA SER A 76 18.17 2.21 2.33
C SER A 76 18.31 2.98 3.64
N ALA A 77 17.63 4.13 3.76
CA ALA A 77 17.60 4.90 5.00
C ALA A 77 16.92 4.14 6.15
N PHE A 78 15.88 3.33 5.89
CA PHE A 78 15.27 2.47 6.91
C PHE A 78 16.19 1.37 7.43
N ASP A 79 17.13 0.91 6.61
CA ASP A 79 18.06 -0.17 6.96
C ASP A 79 19.39 0.37 7.52
N THR A 80 19.57 1.69 7.52
CA THR A 80 20.78 2.34 8.04
C THR A 80 20.74 2.39 9.57
N LYS A 81 21.75 1.84 10.25
CA LYS A 81 21.88 1.82 11.72
C LYS A 81 22.29 3.17 12.32
N ARG A 82 21.60 4.25 11.95
CA ARG A 82 21.86 5.61 12.45
C ARG A 82 20.66 6.12 13.25
N ALA A 83 20.88 6.43 14.52
CA ALA A 83 19.82 6.91 15.40
C ALA A 83 19.30 8.29 14.97
N TYR A 84 18.04 8.56 15.29
CA TYR A 84 17.46 9.89 15.21
C TYR A 84 17.92 10.75 16.40
N GLU A 85 18.30 11.99 16.13
CA GLU A 85 18.67 12.98 17.15
C GLU A 85 17.50 13.97 17.31
N PRO A 86 16.85 14.04 18.48
CA PRO A 86 15.74 14.96 18.72
C PRO A 86 16.15 16.43 18.63
N GLY A 87 15.20 17.32 18.30
CA GLY A 87 15.41 18.77 18.31
C GLY A 87 15.28 19.46 16.96
N SER A 88 14.96 18.70 15.90
CA SER A 88 14.76 19.24 14.55
C SER A 88 13.29 19.42 14.17
N HIS A 89 12.38 18.63 14.77
CA HIS A 89 10.96 18.62 14.36
C HIS A 89 10.04 18.13 15.50
N PRO A 90 9.24 19.01 16.15
CA PRO A 90 8.51 18.69 17.39
C PRO A 90 7.57 17.49 17.32
N THR A 91 6.86 17.27 16.20
CA THR A 91 5.96 16.12 16.04
C THR A 91 6.71 14.81 15.77
N LEU A 92 7.88 14.87 15.14
CA LEU A 92 8.75 13.69 14.97
C LEU A 92 9.42 13.33 16.30
N ASP A 93 9.79 14.34 17.10
CA ASP A 93 10.31 14.15 18.45
C ASP A 93 9.27 13.44 19.34
N ARG A 94 7.99 13.85 19.26
CA ARG A 94 6.88 13.15 19.95
C ARG A 94 6.73 11.70 19.49
N LEU A 95 6.78 11.46 18.17
CA LEU A 95 6.72 10.10 17.61
C LEU A 95 7.87 9.22 18.14
N SER A 96 9.10 9.76 18.12
CA SER A 96 10.28 9.08 18.67
C SER A 96 10.10 8.75 20.16
N GLN A 97 9.62 9.71 20.96
CA GLN A 97 9.36 9.50 22.39
C GLN A 97 8.28 8.43 22.65
N GLN A 98 7.20 8.40 21.87
CA GLN A 98 6.15 7.40 22.02
C GLN A 98 6.64 5.99 21.65
N LEU A 99 7.44 5.87 20.59
CA LEU A 99 8.08 4.61 20.20
C LEU A 99 9.03 4.09 21.29
N GLU A 100 9.79 4.98 21.94
CA GLU A 100 10.66 4.60 23.07
C GLU A 100 9.88 4.15 24.31
N LYS A 101 8.67 4.68 24.52
CA LYS A 101 7.80 4.32 25.65
C LYS A 101 7.07 2.98 25.49
N LEU A 102 7.10 2.36 24.30
CA LEU A 102 6.53 1.03 24.10
C LEU A 102 7.17 -0.02 25.02
N ALA A 103 6.35 -0.95 25.53
CA ALA A 103 6.74 -1.93 26.54
C ALA A 103 7.91 -2.80 26.05
N ALA A 104 9.00 -2.83 26.82
CA ALA A 104 10.21 -3.56 26.45
C ALA A 104 9.95 -5.07 26.29
N THR A 105 9.05 -5.63 27.10
CA THR A 105 8.66 -7.06 27.08
C THR A 105 7.98 -7.51 25.79
N GLU A 106 7.38 -6.59 25.02
CA GLU A 106 6.57 -6.89 23.83
C GLU A 106 7.31 -6.58 22.51
N TYR A 107 8.28 -5.67 22.55
CA TYR A 107 8.94 -5.10 21.37
C TYR A 107 10.47 -5.03 21.49
N GLU A 108 11.09 -5.83 22.36
CA GLU A 108 12.52 -5.77 22.68
C GLU A 108 13.43 -5.76 21.43
N ASN A 109 13.18 -6.67 20.49
CA ASN A 109 13.93 -6.80 19.23
C ASN A 109 13.58 -5.68 18.22
N GLU A 110 12.38 -5.10 18.29
CA GLU A 110 11.93 -4.05 17.37
C GLU A 110 12.37 -2.65 17.83
N LYS A 111 12.59 -2.46 19.13
CA LYS A 111 12.92 -1.15 19.72
C LYS A 111 14.21 -0.56 19.14
N LEU A 112 15.19 -1.42 18.83
CA LEU A 112 16.40 -1.06 18.10
C LEU A 112 16.11 -0.58 16.66
N LEU A 113 15.20 -1.25 15.95
CA LEU A 113 14.80 -0.87 14.59
C LEU A 113 13.96 0.42 14.58
N MET A 114 13.10 0.61 15.58
CA MET A 114 12.28 1.82 15.76
C MET A 114 13.14 3.07 16.01
N ARG A 115 14.31 2.92 16.63
CA ARG A 115 15.29 4.01 16.82
C ARG A 115 15.89 4.53 15.51
N TYR A 116 15.98 3.68 14.49
CA TYR A 116 16.47 4.05 13.16
C TYR A 116 15.34 4.56 12.24
N PHE A 117 14.11 4.11 12.49
CA PHE A 117 12.93 4.50 11.70
C PHE A 117 12.73 6.02 11.61
N CYS A 118 12.75 6.73 12.75
CA CYS A 118 12.53 8.19 12.76
C CYS A 118 13.57 8.95 11.93
N ARG A 119 14.81 8.45 11.86
CA ARG A 119 15.89 9.07 11.09
C ARG A 119 15.66 8.96 9.58
N ALA A 120 15.04 7.87 9.13
CA ALA A 120 14.75 7.61 7.72
C ALA A 120 13.67 8.55 7.17
N ILE A 121 12.67 8.89 7.99
CA ILE A 121 11.57 9.81 7.64
C ILE A 121 11.83 11.26 8.06
N ALA A 122 12.99 11.56 8.64
CA ALA A 122 13.36 12.91 9.03
C ALA A 122 13.48 13.83 7.80
N PRO A 123 13.18 15.15 7.93
CA PRO A 123 13.23 16.09 6.83
C PRO A 123 14.54 16.04 6.04
N ILE A 124 15.67 15.92 6.73
CA ILE A 124 17.00 15.86 6.12
C ILE A 124 17.20 14.61 5.23
N SER A 125 16.61 13.47 5.62
CA SER A 125 16.67 12.23 4.86
C SER A 125 15.78 12.31 3.61
N VAL A 126 14.56 12.81 3.79
CA VAL A 126 13.61 13.02 2.70
C VAL A 126 14.15 14.03 1.68
N LEU A 127 14.80 15.09 2.15
CA LEU A 127 15.42 16.12 1.33
C LEU A 127 16.67 15.60 0.60
N ALA A 128 17.48 14.75 1.22
CA ALA A 128 18.57 14.05 0.52
C ALA A 128 18.04 13.19 -0.66
N GLY A 129 16.85 12.62 -0.51
CA GLY A 129 16.14 11.91 -1.58
C GLY A 129 15.92 12.75 -2.84
N PHE A 130 15.81 14.07 -2.71
CA PHE A 130 15.65 14.98 -3.85
C PHE A 130 16.85 14.94 -4.82
N GLN A 131 18.06 14.64 -4.35
CA GLN A 131 19.22 14.54 -5.24
C GLN A 131 19.08 13.38 -6.24
N HIS A 132 18.45 12.28 -5.80
CA HIS A 132 18.25 11.10 -6.63
C HIS A 132 17.19 11.28 -7.72
N ILE A 133 16.31 12.28 -7.60
CA ILE A 133 15.28 12.56 -8.63
C ILE A 133 15.76 13.51 -9.72
N LEU A 134 16.82 14.30 -9.48
CA LEU A 134 17.28 15.30 -10.46
C LEU A 134 17.77 14.68 -11.77
N THR A 135 18.56 13.60 -11.68
CA THR A 135 19.14 12.90 -12.83
C THR A 135 18.08 12.32 -13.77
N PRO A 136 17.15 11.48 -13.31
CA PRO A 136 16.12 10.90 -14.19
C PRO A 136 15.18 11.95 -14.77
N LEU A 137 14.88 13.03 -14.04
CA LEU A 137 14.03 14.12 -14.54
C LEU A 137 14.73 15.03 -15.55
N LYS A 138 16.07 14.92 -15.70
CA LYS A 138 16.90 15.72 -16.63
C LYS A 138 16.65 17.23 -16.53
N LEU A 139 16.45 17.72 -15.30
CA LEU A 139 16.14 19.12 -15.05
C LEU A 139 17.36 20.01 -15.34
N ALA A 140 17.16 21.02 -16.18
CA ALA A 140 18.15 22.07 -16.42
C ALA A 140 18.48 22.83 -15.13
N ASN A 141 19.72 23.29 -14.98
CA ASN A 141 20.21 23.97 -13.77
C ASN A 141 19.31 25.15 -13.36
N THR A 142 18.79 25.89 -14.33
CA THR A 142 17.90 27.04 -14.15
C THR A 142 16.56 26.70 -13.49
N HIS A 143 16.17 25.43 -13.42
CA HIS A 143 14.90 24.99 -12.84
C HIS A 143 15.06 24.17 -11.57
N ARG A 144 16.29 23.80 -11.19
CA ARG A 144 16.54 22.95 -10.02
C ARG A 144 16.15 23.64 -8.70
N HIS A 145 16.46 24.92 -8.56
CA HIS A 145 16.10 25.68 -7.36
C HIS A 145 14.58 25.74 -7.18
N HIS A 146 13.85 26.12 -8.23
CA HIS A 146 12.38 26.17 -8.19
C HIS A 146 11.75 24.80 -7.91
N ALA A 147 12.29 23.73 -8.51
CA ALA A 147 11.87 22.37 -8.23
C ALA A 147 12.12 21.98 -6.76
N LEU A 148 13.26 22.37 -6.18
CA LEU A 148 13.55 22.15 -4.76
C LEU A 148 12.57 22.89 -3.86
N THR A 149 12.27 24.16 -4.14
CA THR A 149 11.28 24.93 -3.37
C THR A 149 9.89 24.29 -3.42
N MET A 150 9.47 23.81 -4.60
CA MET A 150 8.21 23.07 -4.76
C MET A 150 8.20 21.76 -3.98
N PHE A 151 9.32 21.03 -3.98
CA PHE A 151 9.49 19.80 -3.22
C PHE A 151 9.42 20.05 -1.72
N GLN A 152 10.07 21.11 -1.23
CA GLN A 152 10.00 21.52 0.17
C GLN A 152 8.57 21.87 0.60
N GLY A 153 7.83 22.62 -0.22
CA GLY A 153 6.45 22.98 0.09
C GLY A 153 5.47 21.79 0.05
N LEU A 154 5.63 20.87 -0.91
CA LEU A 154 4.67 19.78 -1.12
C LEU A 154 4.97 18.51 -0.32
N LEU A 155 6.23 18.29 0.08
CA LEU A 155 6.61 17.16 0.93
C LEU A 155 7.03 17.63 2.32
N ILE A 156 8.06 18.46 2.42
CA ILE A 156 8.75 18.71 3.68
C ILE A 156 7.84 19.43 4.68
N GLN A 157 7.09 20.44 4.26
CA GLN A 157 6.13 21.15 5.13
C GLN A 157 4.95 20.26 5.56
N GLU A 158 4.63 19.24 4.78
CA GLU A 158 3.51 18.33 5.00
C GLU A 158 3.90 17.11 5.87
N LEU A 159 5.19 16.92 6.17
CA LEU A 159 5.69 15.79 6.99
C LEU A 159 5.05 15.74 8.38
N SER A 160 4.65 16.87 8.93
CA SER A 160 3.92 16.94 10.20
C SER A 160 2.65 16.07 10.22
N LYS A 161 1.94 15.98 9.08
CA LYS A 161 0.73 15.15 8.93
C LYS A 161 1.08 13.67 8.93
N LEU A 162 2.14 13.28 8.21
CA LEU A 162 2.65 11.91 8.25
C LEU A 162 2.95 11.49 9.70
N TYR A 163 3.64 12.33 10.45
CA TYR A 163 4.01 12.00 11.83
C TYR A 163 2.80 11.86 12.74
N GLN A 164 1.75 12.66 12.52
CA GLN A 164 0.48 12.54 13.24
C GLN A 164 -0.25 11.24 12.87
N ASP A 165 -0.35 10.90 11.59
CA ASP A 165 -0.97 9.66 11.12
C ASP A 165 -0.24 8.41 11.66
N LEU A 166 1.10 8.48 11.80
CA LEU A 166 1.91 7.42 12.38
C LEU A 166 1.71 7.32 13.90
N LEU A 167 1.59 8.46 14.59
CA LEU A 167 1.28 8.52 16.03
C LEU A 167 -0.08 7.88 16.33
N ASP A 168 -1.10 8.23 15.54
CA ASP A 168 -2.47 7.72 15.70
C ASP A 168 -2.54 6.21 15.39
N ALA A 169 -1.62 5.69 14.58
CA ALA A 169 -1.50 4.28 14.24
C ALA A 169 -0.76 3.42 15.30
N LEU A 170 -0.15 4.04 16.32
CA LEU A 170 0.53 3.31 17.39
C LEU A 170 -0.49 2.60 18.31
N PRO A 171 -0.15 1.39 18.80
CA PRO A 171 -1.00 0.73 19.79
C PRO A 171 -1.03 1.57 21.06
N SER A 172 -2.23 2.01 21.45
CA SER A 172 -2.44 2.67 22.74
C SER A 172 -2.01 1.71 23.83
N GLN A 173 -1.03 2.08 24.66
CA GLN A 173 -0.62 1.26 25.81
C GLN A 173 -1.85 0.93 26.66
N ASN A 174 -2.31 -0.32 26.60
CA ASN A 174 -3.26 -0.82 27.57
C ASN A 174 -3.15 -2.34 27.73
N GLN A 175 -2.81 -2.73 28.97
CA GLN A 175 -3.16 -4.00 29.65
C GLN A 175 -2.14 -5.15 29.74
N ALA A 176 -0.82 -4.89 29.82
CA ALA A 176 0.13 -5.89 30.35
C ALA A 176 0.64 -5.55 31.77
N HIS A 177 0.93 -4.28 32.06
CA HIS A 177 1.48 -3.84 33.37
C HIS A 177 0.42 -3.55 34.46
N ASN A 178 -0.82 -4.00 34.28
CA ASN A 178 -1.92 -3.59 35.15
C ASN A 178 -2.47 -4.72 36.02
N VAL A 179 -2.07 -5.98 35.88
CA VAL A 179 -2.67 -7.05 36.73
C VAL A 179 -2.36 -6.79 38.21
N GLU A 180 -1.14 -6.37 38.54
CA GLU A 180 -0.71 -6.07 39.91
C GLU A 180 -1.39 -4.80 40.46
N ALA A 181 -1.44 -3.72 39.67
CA ALA A 181 -2.15 -2.50 40.04
C ALA A 181 -3.68 -2.70 40.15
N TRP A 182 -4.29 -3.59 39.35
CA TRP A 182 -5.70 -3.97 39.47
C TRP A 182 -5.94 -4.88 40.67
N ILE A 183 -5.00 -5.75 41.03
CA ILE A 183 -5.03 -6.53 42.27
C ILE A 183 -5.04 -5.56 43.47
N ASP A 184 -4.16 -4.57 43.49
CA ASP A 184 -4.08 -3.60 44.57
C ASP A 184 -5.31 -2.68 44.62
N HIS A 185 -5.82 -2.22 43.48
CA HIS A 185 -7.06 -1.46 43.40
C HIS A 185 -8.28 -2.26 43.88
N THR A 186 -8.39 -3.54 43.48
CA THR A 186 -9.52 -4.40 43.91
C THR A 186 -9.42 -4.74 45.40
N LYS A 187 -8.21 -4.94 45.94
CA LYS A 187 -7.98 -5.07 47.39
C LYS A 187 -8.37 -3.79 48.15
N GLN A 188 -8.02 -2.62 47.63
CA GLN A 188 -8.42 -1.33 48.22
C GLN A 188 -9.93 -1.11 48.16
N GLN A 189 -10.62 -1.55 47.11
CA GLN A 189 -12.09 -1.52 47.04
C GLN A 189 -12.73 -2.43 48.09
N LEU A 190 -12.22 -3.64 48.29
CA LEU A 190 -12.70 -4.58 49.32
C LEU A 190 -12.47 -4.10 50.76
N ALA A 191 -11.48 -3.23 50.97
CA ALA A 191 -11.18 -2.61 52.25
C ALA A 191 -12.13 -1.46 52.63
N LYS A 192 -12.91 -0.91 51.67
CA LYS A 192 -13.91 0.13 51.96
C LYS A 192 -15.13 -0.49 52.67
N LYS A 193 -15.59 0.14 53.76
CA LYS A 193 -16.64 -0.37 54.65
C LYS A 193 -18.08 -0.32 54.09
N ASN A 194 -18.31 0.33 52.94
CA ASN A 194 -19.66 0.62 52.42
C ASN A 194 -20.01 -0.15 51.13
N LEU A 195 -19.58 -1.40 50.98
CA LEU A 195 -19.97 -2.23 49.82
C LEU A 195 -21.15 -3.13 50.17
N SER A 196 -22.12 -3.25 49.26
CA SER A 196 -23.21 -4.22 49.35
C SER A 196 -22.67 -5.66 49.34
N THR A 197 -23.37 -6.59 50.00
CA THR A 197 -23.00 -8.01 50.07
C THR A 197 -22.82 -8.63 48.67
N GLN A 198 -23.62 -8.18 47.70
CA GLN A 198 -23.55 -8.65 46.31
C GLN A 198 -22.34 -8.05 45.55
N GLU A 199 -21.99 -6.80 45.81
CA GLU A 199 -20.84 -6.11 45.20
C GLU A 199 -19.50 -6.62 45.76
N ARG A 200 -19.49 -7.00 47.04
CA ARG A 200 -18.33 -7.60 47.71
C ARG A 200 -18.01 -8.97 47.12
N ALA A 201 -19.02 -9.84 46.96
CA ALA A 201 -18.84 -11.17 46.36
C ALA A 201 -18.33 -11.09 44.90
N LEU A 202 -18.81 -10.13 44.11
CA LEU A 202 -18.37 -9.92 42.73
C LEU A 202 -16.91 -9.45 42.66
N SER A 203 -16.52 -8.54 43.55
CA SER A 203 -15.15 -8.02 43.67
C SER A 203 -14.15 -9.10 44.14
N GLU A 204 -14.55 -9.96 45.08
CA GLU A 204 -13.73 -11.11 45.54
C GLU A 204 -13.51 -12.13 44.43
N THR A 205 -14.56 -12.44 43.66
CA THR A 205 -14.47 -13.36 42.50
C THR A 205 -13.52 -12.79 41.43
N ARG A 206 -13.58 -11.48 41.19
CA ARG A 206 -12.69 -10.78 40.26
C ARG A 206 -11.23 -10.82 40.74
N LEU A 207 -11.00 -10.63 42.04
CA LEU A 207 -9.66 -10.72 42.66
C LEU A 207 -9.07 -12.13 42.54
N GLN A 208 -9.85 -13.18 42.80
CA GLN A 208 -9.38 -14.56 42.65
C GLN A 208 -8.96 -14.89 41.21
N ARG A 209 -9.70 -14.37 40.23
CA ARG A 209 -9.37 -14.53 38.81
C ARG A 209 -8.06 -13.83 38.45
N LEU A 210 -7.84 -12.62 38.97
CA LEU A 210 -6.60 -11.86 38.75
C LEU A 210 -5.38 -12.51 39.41
N LEU A 211 -5.52 -13.07 40.62
CA LEU A 211 -4.45 -13.78 41.31
C LEU A 211 -4.04 -15.08 40.58
N LYS A 212 -5.00 -15.84 40.05
CA LYS A 212 -4.71 -17.03 39.23
C LYS A 212 -3.92 -16.68 37.98
N LEU A 213 -4.23 -15.56 37.33
CA LEU A 213 -3.49 -15.06 36.17
C LEU A 213 -2.07 -14.65 36.53
N ASN A 214 -1.86 -14.03 37.70
CA ASN A 214 -0.53 -13.63 38.17
C ASN A 214 0.36 -14.85 38.52
N ALA A 215 -0.20 -15.88 39.15
CA ALA A 215 0.52 -17.09 39.52
C ALA A 215 1.11 -17.84 38.32
N HIS A 216 0.40 -17.89 37.18
CA HIS A 216 0.88 -18.51 35.95
C HIS A 216 2.00 -17.69 35.29
N HIS A 217 2.09 -16.39 35.58
CA HIS A 217 3.10 -15.49 35.01
C HIS A 217 4.44 -15.59 35.76
N ASN A 218 4.40 -15.85 37.08
CA ASN A 218 5.60 -15.91 37.94
C ASN A 218 6.37 -17.25 37.89
N THR A 219 5.80 -18.31 37.32
CA THR A 219 6.47 -19.62 37.18
C THR A 219 7.58 -19.67 36.12
N LYS A 220 7.86 -18.57 35.41
CA LYS A 220 8.89 -18.50 34.35
C LYS A 220 10.20 -17.81 34.77
N LEU A 221 10.41 -17.51 36.05
CA LEU A 221 11.47 -16.57 36.48
C LEU A 221 12.51 -17.08 37.50
N ASN A 222 12.71 -18.40 37.64
CA ASN A 222 13.85 -18.93 38.42
C ASN A 222 14.81 -19.76 37.54
N PRO A 223 16.00 -19.25 37.18
CA PRO A 223 17.10 -20.07 36.68
C PRO A 223 17.99 -20.45 37.87
N ALA A 224 17.75 -21.63 38.46
CA ALA A 224 18.69 -22.28 39.35
C ALA A 224 19.17 -23.58 38.70
N LEU A 225 20.49 -23.79 38.76
CA LEU A 225 21.29 -24.87 38.17
C LEU A 225 20.78 -26.28 38.51
N LEU A 226 19.83 -26.77 37.72
CA LEU A 226 19.50 -28.18 37.61
C LEU A 226 19.73 -28.58 36.15
N GLU A 227 20.30 -29.77 35.92
CA GLU A 227 20.31 -30.32 34.58
C GLU A 227 18.87 -30.30 34.04
N PRO A 228 18.66 -29.81 32.80
CA PRO A 228 17.33 -29.73 32.23
C PRO A 228 16.73 -31.14 32.17
N SER A 229 15.52 -31.29 32.72
CA SER A 229 14.81 -32.57 32.69
C SER A 229 14.49 -32.96 31.23
N ASP A 230 14.26 -34.24 30.97
CA ASP A 230 13.82 -34.70 29.63
C ASP A 230 12.57 -33.94 29.18
N SER A 231 11.67 -33.66 30.12
CA SER A 231 10.45 -32.91 29.85
C SER A 231 10.72 -31.45 29.46
N ASP A 232 11.73 -30.82 30.05
CA ASP A 232 12.14 -29.45 29.72
C ASP A 232 12.80 -29.38 28.35
N LEU A 233 13.68 -30.34 28.03
CA LEU A 233 14.34 -30.43 26.72
C LEU A 233 13.33 -30.65 25.59
N LEU A 234 12.38 -31.55 25.80
CA LEU A 234 11.29 -31.79 24.84
C LEU A 234 10.35 -30.59 24.73
N SER A 235 10.07 -29.89 25.82
CA SER A 235 9.30 -28.64 25.82
C SER A 235 10.02 -27.53 25.04
N ILE A 236 11.33 -27.39 25.21
CA ILE A 236 12.16 -26.45 24.43
C ILE A 236 12.15 -26.83 22.95
N ALA A 237 12.30 -28.11 22.60
CA ALA A 237 12.22 -28.57 21.21
C ALA A 237 10.85 -28.27 20.59
N ALA A 238 9.76 -28.53 21.33
CA ALA A 238 8.40 -28.22 20.88
C ALA A 238 8.15 -26.71 20.74
N SER A 239 8.75 -25.89 21.60
CA SER A 239 8.59 -24.43 21.58
C SER A 239 9.05 -23.78 20.27
N VAL A 240 10.04 -24.37 19.59
CA VAL A 240 10.52 -23.90 18.27
C VAL A 240 9.42 -23.98 17.21
N PHE A 241 8.50 -24.94 17.33
CA PHE A 241 7.41 -25.18 16.38
C PHE A 241 6.06 -24.61 16.83
N GLN A 242 5.95 -24.05 18.04
CA GLN A 242 4.71 -23.41 18.52
C GLN A 242 4.27 -22.18 17.71
N PRO A 243 5.16 -21.30 17.19
CA PRO A 243 4.75 -20.08 16.50
C PRO A 243 4.03 -20.29 15.16
N LEU A 244 3.87 -21.52 14.68
CA LEU A 244 3.25 -21.81 13.39
C LEU A 244 1.80 -21.28 13.32
N PRO A 245 1.47 -20.40 12.34
CA PRO A 245 0.09 -19.98 12.11
C PRO A 245 -0.72 -21.23 11.79
N THR A 246 -1.83 -21.42 12.51
CA THR A 246 -2.84 -22.47 12.36
C THR A 246 -2.49 -23.52 11.29
N ARG A 247 -1.91 -24.67 11.70
CA ARG A 247 -1.43 -25.76 10.82
C ARG A 247 -2.38 -26.15 9.66
N ARG A 248 -3.67 -25.82 9.75
CA ARG A 248 -4.72 -26.01 8.72
C ARG A 248 -4.47 -25.29 7.38
N ARG A 249 -3.61 -24.27 7.30
CA ARG A 249 -3.33 -23.54 6.03
C ARG A 249 -2.10 -24.03 5.26
N LEU A 250 -1.28 -24.89 5.88
CA LEU A 250 -0.09 -25.45 5.25
C LEU A 250 -0.46 -26.67 4.41
N SER A 251 0.30 -26.92 3.34
CA SER A 251 0.14 -28.14 2.54
C SER A 251 0.52 -29.37 3.36
N SER A 252 -0.05 -30.52 2.99
CA SER A 252 0.24 -31.80 3.65
C SER A 252 1.72 -32.18 3.60
N GLY A 253 2.43 -31.83 2.52
CA GLY A 253 3.87 -32.08 2.41
C GLY A 253 4.71 -31.22 3.35
N ILE A 254 4.39 -29.93 3.51
CA ILE A 254 5.06 -29.06 4.50
C ILE A 254 4.83 -29.60 5.92
N LEU A 255 3.59 -29.98 6.25
CA LEU A 255 3.26 -30.54 7.58
C LEU A 255 4.03 -31.83 7.86
N ALA A 256 4.16 -32.71 6.87
CA ALA A 256 4.94 -33.94 6.99
C ALA A 256 6.42 -33.63 7.27
N SER A 257 7.04 -32.73 6.49
CA SER A 257 8.43 -32.33 6.69
C SER A 257 8.67 -31.66 8.05
N LEU A 258 7.72 -30.85 8.54
CA LEU A 258 7.78 -30.25 9.87
C LEU A 258 7.69 -31.30 10.99
N ASN A 259 6.83 -32.31 10.85
CA ASN A 259 6.73 -33.39 11.83
C ASN A 259 8.01 -34.23 11.88
N THR A 260 8.62 -34.51 10.73
CA THR A 260 9.93 -35.16 10.65
C THR A 260 10.98 -34.32 11.39
N LEU A 261 11.10 -33.03 11.05
CA LEU A 261 12.05 -32.13 11.72
C LEU A 261 11.79 -32.02 13.24
N GLN A 262 10.54 -31.94 13.67
CA GLN A 262 10.18 -31.89 15.09
C GLN A 262 10.64 -33.16 15.82
N THR A 263 10.48 -34.33 15.20
CA THR A 263 10.95 -35.60 15.75
C THR A 263 12.48 -35.62 15.82
N CYS A 264 13.17 -35.24 14.74
CA CYS A 264 14.63 -35.17 14.68
C CYS A 264 15.21 -34.23 15.76
N VAL A 265 14.64 -33.03 15.90
CA VAL A 265 15.06 -32.03 16.90
C VAL A 265 14.79 -32.52 18.32
N SER A 266 13.66 -33.20 18.57
CA SER A 266 13.35 -33.77 19.88
C SER A 266 14.33 -34.87 20.27
N THR A 267 14.67 -35.75 19.34
CA THR A 267 15.69 -36.79 19.54
C THR A 267 17.07 -36.17 19.78
N LEU A 268 17.42 -35.11 19.06
CA LEU A 268 18.69 -34.40 19.22
C LEU A 268 18.76 -33.66 20.57
N ALA A 269 17.65 -33.07 21.03
CA ALA A 269 17.57 -32.42 22.34
C ALA A 269 17.89 -33.36 23.50
N LEU A 270 17.47 -34.64 23.39
CA LEU A 270 17.77 -35.66 24.38
C LEU A 270 19.23 -36.17 24.31
N LYS A 271 19.85 -36.14 23.13
CA LYS A 271 21.25 -36.52 22.92
C LYS A 271 22.22 -35.41 23.35
N ASP A 272 21.92 -34.15 23.03
CA ASP A 272 22.78 -32.98 23.25
C ASP A 272 22.21 -32.05 24.34
N ARG A 273 22.04 -32.61 25.55
CA ARG A 273 21.27 -32.00 26.64
C ARG A 273 21.78 -30.61 27.04
N SER A 274 23.10 -30.46 27.18
CA SER A 274 23.71 -29.22 27.64
C SER A 274 23.73 -28.16 26.53
N ALA A 275 24.12 -28.49 25.31
CA ALA A 275 24.22 -27.51 24.24
C ALA A 275 22.87 -27.13 23.63
N PHE A 276 21.86 -28.01 23.66
CA PHE A 276 20.54 -27.72 23.09
C PHE A 276 19.76 -26.63 23.84
N THR A 277 20.03 -26.47 25.15
CA THR A 277 19.47 -25.36 25.94
C THR A 277 19.87 -23.99 25.37
N HIS A 278 21.03 -23.90 24.70
CA HIS A 278 21.53 -22.67 24.12
C HIS A 278 20.69 -22.24 22.89
N PRO A 279 20.21 -20.98 22.82
CA PRO A 279 19.44 -20.48 21.67
C PRO A 279 20.15 -20.58 20.32
N LEU A 280 21.49 -20.56 20.34
CA LEU A 280 22.35 -20.65 19.15
C LEU A 280 22.59 -22.08 18.65
N HIS A 281 21.94 -23.09 19.23
CA HIS A 281 22.09 -24.46 18.76
C HIS A 281 21.68 -24.58 17.28
N PRO A 282 22.49 -25.21 16.39
CA PRO A 282 22.26 -25.22 14.94
C PRO A 282 20.87 -25.70 14.53
N ALA A 283 20.36 -26.75 15.17
CA ALA A 283 19.04 -27.29 14.89
C ALA A 283 17.90 -26.33 15.27
N ARG A 284 18.08 -25.54 16.35
CA ARG A 284 17.12 -24.54 16.79
C ARG A 284 17.09 -23.36 15.83
N GLN A 285 18.25 -22.88 15.39
CA GLN A 285 18.34 -21.78 14.43
C GLN A 285 17.70 -22.15 13.09
N ALA A 286 18.08 -23.32 12.54
CA ALA A 286 17.55 -23.84 11.28
C ALA A 286 16.02 -23.97 11.30
N CYS A 287 15.47 -24.59 12.35
CA CYS A 287 14.02 -24.77 12.46
C CYS A 287 13.30 -23.44 12.71
N SER A 288 13.85 -22.55 13.56
CA SER A 288 13.25 -21.24 13.81
C SER A 288 13.15 -20.42 12.53
N GLN A 289 14.17 -20.47 11.67
CA GLN A 289 14.16 -19.79 10.39
C GLN A 289 13.08 -20.33 9.43
N ILE A 290 12.93 -21.66 9.35
CA ILE A 290 11.87 -22.29 8.57
C ILE A 290 10.50 -21.83 9.10
N ILE A 291 10.30 -21.86 10.42
CA ILE A 291 9.04 -21.43 11.04
C ILE A 291 8.74 -19.96 10.76
N ASN A 292 9.72 -19.07 10.93
CA ASN A 292 9.57 -17.64 10.65
C ASN A 292 9.24 -17.37 9.18
N THR A 293 9.81 -18.16 8.27
CA THR A 293 9.51 -18.06 6.84
C THR A 293 8.07 -18.49 6.54
N LEU A 294 7.63 -19.59 7.16
CA LEU A 294 6.27 -20.12 7.01
C LEU A 294 5.18 -19.19 7.59
N HIS A 295 5.53 -18.17 8.38
CA HIS A 295 4.57 -17.14 8.79
C HIS A 295 3.99 -16.36 7.61
N GLN A 296 4.79 -16.15 6.57
CA GLN A 296 4.39 -15.42 5.35
C GLN A 296 3.97 -16.38 4.23
N TRP A 297 3.64 -17.64 4.58
CA TRP A 297 3.27 -18.67 3.61
C TRP A 297 2.06 -18.25 2.76
N ASP A 298 1.06 -17.62 3.38
CA ASP A 298 -0.17 -17.20 2.72
C ASP A 298 0.05 -16.05 1.70
N ASP A 299 1.16 -15.33 1.78
CA ASP A 299 1.49 -14.21 0.89
C ASP A 299 2.34 -14.65 -0.32
N ALA A 300 2.90 -15.86 -0.27
CA ALA A 300 3.69 -16.43 -1.36
C ALA A 300 2.82 -16.88 -2.54
N GLN A 301 3.35 -16.79 -3.76
CA GLN A 301 2.71 -17.31 -4.96
C GLN A 301 2.75 -18.86 -5.01
N PRO A 302 1.78 -19.52 -5.68
CA PRO A 302 1.68 -20.99 -5.70
C PRO A 302 2.92 -21.72 -6.22
N ALA A 303 3.59 -21.21 -7.26
CA ALA A 303 4.78 -21.86 -7.82
C ALA A 303 5.97 -21.84 -6.84
N GLN A 304 6.13 -20.75 -6.11
CA GLN A 304 7.19 -20.54 -5.13
C GLN A 304 6.92 -21.33 -3.85
N ARG A 305 5.63 -21.48 -3.48
CA ARG A 305 5.21 -22.43 -2.44
C ARG A 305 5.61 -23.87 -2.82
N GLN A 306 5.33 -24.30 -4.04
CA GLN A 306 5.71 -25.63 -4.52
C GLN A 306 7.22 -25.85 -4.52
N GLN A 307 8.00 -24.86 -4.96
CA GLN A 307 9.46 -24.93 -4.94
C GLN A 307 10.00 -25.06 -3.50
N PHE A 308 9.54 -24.20 -2.59
CA PHE A 308 9.92 -24.26 -1.18
C PHE A 308 9.55 -25.61 -0.54
N GLU A 309 8.35 -26.13 -0.84
CA GLU A 309 7.91 -27.44 -0.35
C GLU A 309 8.81 -28.58 -0.86
N ALA A 310 9.22 -28.56 -2.12
CA ALA A 310 10.12 -29.56 -2.69
C ALA A 310 11.53 -29.51 -2.06
N GLU A 311 12.06 -28.32 -1.85
CA GLU A 311 13.35 -28.11 -1.20
C GLU A 311 13.32 -28.53 0.28
N LEU A 312 12.28 -28.12 1.03
CA LEU A 312 12.09 -28.53 2.42
C LEU A 312 11.94 -30.05 2.55
N LYS A 313 11.22 -30.69 1.62
CA LYS A 313 11.11 -32.15 1.56
C LYS A 313 12.46 -32.82 1.38
N THR A 314 13.30 -32.28 0.48
CA THR A 314 14.65 -32.77 0.23
C THR A 314 15.53 -32.63 1.48
N ILE A 315 15.44 -31.50 2.17
CA ILE A 315 16.15 -31.24 3.42
C ILE A 315 15.67 -32.21 4.53
N SER A 316 14.36 -32.36 4.71
CA SER A 316 13.80 -33.25 5.75
C SER A 316 14.21 -34.72 5.58
N ARG A 317 14.36 -35.20 4.33
CA ARG A 317 14.86 -36.57 4.05
C ARG A 317 16.29 -36.80 4.53
N LYS A 318 17.15 -35.78 4.49
CA LYS A 318 18.55 -35.88 4.97
C LYS A 318 18.63 -36.13 6.47
N PHE A 319 17.57 -35.80 7.21
CA PHE A 319 17.48 -35.98 8.66
C PHE A 319 16.76 -37.26 9.06
N ASN A 320 16.36 -38.12 8.12
CA ASN A 320 15.60 -39.33 8.45
C ASN A 320 16.48 -40.53 8.88
N ASP A 321 17.81 -40.36 8.94
CA ASP A 321 18.75 -41.40 9.38
C ASP A 321 18.89 -41.47 10.90
N SER A 322 19.13 -42.68 11.43
CA SER A 322 19.15 -43.00 12.87
C SER A 322 20.28 -42.36 13.70
N SER A 323 21.24 -41.68 13.06
CA SER A 323 22.39 -41.02 13.70
C SER A 323 22.43 -39.52 13.41
N ILE A 324 21.42 -38.79 13.88
CA ILE A 324 21.35 -37.33 13.73
C ILE A 324 22.28 -36.63 14.72
N GLU A 325 23.14 -35.76 14.20
CA GLU A 325 24.08 -34.92 14.97
C GLU A 325 23.89 -33.43 14.64
N ALA A 326 24.29 -32.55 15.55
CA ALA A 326 24.20 -31.09 15.36
C ALA A 326 24.94 -30.61 14.09
N ILE A 327 26.03 -31.29 13.70
CA ILE A 327 26.84 -30.99 12.52
C ILE A 327 26.02 -31.09 11.22
N GLN A 328 25.06 -32.01 11.14
CA GLN A 328 24.21 -32.16 9.95
C GLN A 328 23.31 -30.93 9.73
N PHE A 329 22.82 -30.31 10.80
CA PHE A 329 22.07 -29.05 10.71
C PHE A 329 22.97 -27.89 10.28
N THR A 330 24.23 -27.89 10.70
CA THR A 330 25.23 -26.91 10.23
C THR A 330 25.48 -27.05 8.74
N HIS A 331 25.63 -28.27 8.21
CA HIS A 331 25.79 -28.52 6.78
C HIS A 331 24.55 -28.17 5.95
N ALA A 332 23.35 -28.38 6.52
CA ALA A 332 22.10 -28.03 5.85
C ALA A 332 21.78 -26.52 5.91
N ARG A 333 22.51 -25.73 6.72
CA ARG A 333 22.17 -24.34 7.01
C ARG A 333 22.13 -23.46 5.77
N GLU A 334 23.16 -23.55 4.92
CA GLU A 334 23.22 -22.76 3.67
C GLU A 334 22.05 -23.07 2.73
N GLN A 335 21.65 -24.34 2.66
CA GLN A 335 20.51 -24.76 1.84
C GLN A 335 19.19 -24.23 2.41
N ILE A 336 19.01 -24.28 3.73
CA ILE A 336 17.84 -23.75 4.42
C ILE A 336 17.77 -22.22 4.25
N ASP A 337 18.90 -21.53 4.41
CA ASP A 337 19.04 -20.09 4.22
C ASP A 337 18.61 -19.67 2.81
N ALA A 338 19.16 -20.33 1.78
CA ALA A 338 18.86 -20.03 0.39
C ALA A 338 17.37 -20.24 0.07
N CYS A 339 16.80 -21.36 0.51
CA CYS A 339 15.39 -21.70 0.30
C CYS A 339 14.46 -20.66 0.95
N CYS A 340 14.73 -20.30 2.21
CA CYS A 340 13.96 -19.32 2.96
C CYS A 340 14.05 -17.91 2.35
N GLN A 341 15.27 -17.48 2.00
CA GLN A 341 15.50 -16.18 1.36
C GLN A 341 14.77 -16.07 0.02
N HIS A 342 14.80 -17.13 -0.80
CA HIS A 342 14.12 -17.15 -2.10
C HIS A 342 12.61 -16.94 -1.96
N LEU A 343 11.98 -17.63 -1.00
CA LEU A 343 10.55 -17.48 -0.72
C LEU A 343 10.21 -16.06 -0.25
N LEU A 344 10.96 -15.52 0.72
CA LEU A 344 10.77 -14.17 1.27
C LEU A 344 11.01 -13.07 0.23
N GLN A 345 12.02 -13.22 -0.63
CA GLN A 345 12.30 -12.27 -1.70
C GLN A 345 11.18 -12.26 -2.74
N SER A 346 10.61 -13.42 -3.07
CA SER A 346 9.46 -13.52 -3.97
C SER A 346 8.23 -12.82 -3.39
N ILE A 347 7.93 -13.04 -2.10
CA ILE A 347 6.84 -12.35 -1.39
C ILE A 347 7.03 -10.83 -1.47
N LYS A 348 8.24 -10.34 -1.15
CA LYS A 348 8.59 -8.90 -1.22
C LYS A 348 8.41 -8.30 -2.62
N LEU A 349 8.73 -9.06 -3.68
CA LEU A 349 8.52 -8.63 -5.06
C LEU A 349 7.02 -8.61 -5.43
N ASN A 350 6.24 -9.55 -4.92
CA ASN A 350 4.80 -9.62 -5.12
C ASN A 350 4.08 -8.45 -4.42
N ASP A 351 4.46 -8.12 -3.19
CA ASP A 351 3.93 -6.97 -2.46
C ASP A 351 4.20 -5.66 -3.19
N LYS A 352 5.40 -5.51 -3.75
CA LYS A 352 5.76 -4.34 -4.55
C LYS A 352 4.90 -4.21 -5.81
N ARG A 353 4.51 -5.32 -6.44
CA ARG A 353 3.60 -5.32 -7.60
C ARG A 353 2.16 -5.03 -7.19
N SER A 354 1.69 -5.63 -6.11
CA SER A 354 0.34 -5.43 -5.57
C SER A 354 0.12 -4.00 -5.09
N LEU A 355 1.13 -3.40 -4.44
CA LEU A 355 1.11 -2.00 -4.01
C LEU A 355 1.03 -1.04 -5.21
N ASN A 356 1.81 -1.29 -6.26
CA ASN A 356 1.78 -0.49 -7.48
C ASN A 356 0.44 -0.62 -8.22
N ALA A 357 -0.16 -1.82 -8.22
CA ALA A 357 -1.48 -2.06 -8.81
C ALA A 357 -2.59 -1.38 -8.00
N GLU A 358 -2.53 -1.43 -6.68
CA GLU A 358 -3.51 -0.80 -5.78
C GLU A 358 -3.45 0.74 -5.86
N VAL A 359 -2.24 1.31 -5.94
CA VAL A 359 -2.04 2.74 -6.21
C VAL A 359 -2.57 3.13 -7.59
N GLY A 360 -2.35 2.28 -8.61
CA GLY A 360 -2.90 2.47 -9.96
C GLY A 360 -4.44 2.46 -9.99
N GLN A 361 -5.06 1.54 -9.24
CA GLN A 361 -6.51 1.40 -9.19
C GLN A 361 -7.16 2.56 -8.42
N LYS A 362 -6.62 2.93 -7.26
CA LYS A 362 -7.10 4.10 -6.50
C LYS A 362 -6.97 5.38 -7.32
N ARG A 363 -5.90 5.51 -8.12
CA ARG A 363 -5.72 6.63 -9.05
C ARG A 363 -6.78 6.64 -10.15
N LEU A 364 -7.07 5.50 -10.77
CA LEU A 364 -8.09 5.39 -11.82
C LEU A 364 -9.48 5.77 -11.28
N THR A 365 -9.87 5.26 -10.10
CA THR A 365 -11.15 5.59 -9.47
C THR A 365 -11.27 7.08 -9.15
N ARG A 366 -10.20 7.70 -8.66
CA ARG A 366 -10.17 9.14 -8.36
C ARG A 366 -10.27 10.00 -9.62
N LEU A 367 -9.56 9.60 -10.69
CA LEU A 367 -9.63 10.27 -11.99
C LEU A 367 -11.02 10.15 -12.61
N ARG A 368 -11.65 8.97 -12.55
CA ARG A 368 -13.02 8.77 -13.04
C ARG A 368 -14.00 9.70 -12.34
N ARG A 369 -13.91 9.82 -11.01
CA ARG A 369 -14.74 10.77 -10.25
C ARG A 369 -14.54 12.20 -10.71
N LYS A 370 -13.29 12.64 -10.91
CA LYS A 370 -13.00 13.98 -11.44
C LYS A 370 -13.61 14.21 -12.83
N VAL A 371 -13.57 13.20 -13.71
CA VAL A 371 -14.20 13.29 -15.03
C VAL A 371 -15.71 13.44 -14.89
N HIS A 372 -16.35 12.64 -14.03
CA HIS A 372 -17.80 12.77 -13.77
C HIS A 372 -18.15 14.14 -13.20
N ASP A 373 -17.40 14.65 -12.20
CA ASP A 373 -17.62 15.99 -11.65
C ASP A 373 -17.49 17.10 -12.72
N MET A 374 -16.65 16.89 -13.75
CA MET A 374 -16.52 17.80 -14.88
C MET A 374 -17.70 17.70 -15.85
N LEU A 375 -18.20 16.49 -16.10
CA LEU A 375 -19.40 16.24 -16.91
C LEU A 375 -20.63 16.85 -16.21
N ASP A 376 -20.84 16.56 -14.93
CA ASP A 376 -21.95 17.09 -14.12
C ASP A 376 -22.03 18.63 -14.18
N LYS A 377 -20.87 19.31 -14.18
CA LYS A 377 -20.82 20.78 -14.31
C LYS A 377 -21.25 21.27 -15.68
N LYS A 378 -20.96 20.52 -16.74
CA LYS A 378 -21.33 20.85 -18.12
C LYS A 378 -22.80 20.52 -18.41
N THR A 379 -23.36 19.51 -17.74
CA THR A 379 -24.72 19.00 -17.98
C THR A 379 -25.77 19.56 -17.01
N LYS A 380 -25.35 20.27 -15.95
CA LYS A 380 -26.22 20.79 -14.86
C LYS A 380 -27.52 21.50 -15.28
N HIS A 381 -27.54 22.12 -16.45
CA HIS A 381 -28.67 22.94 -16.94
C HIS A 381 -29.24 22.44 -18.27
N ILE A 382 -28.93 21.20 -18.65
CA ILE A 382 -29.35 20.61 -19.93
C ILE A 382 -30.12 19.33 -19.63
N ASP A 383 -31.37 19.24 -20.09
CA ASP A 383 -32.12 18.00 -20.04
C ASP A 383 -31.59 17.06 -21.14
N LEU A 384 -30.77 16.09 -20.73
CA LEU A 384 -30.10 15.18 -21.65
C LEU A 384 -30.99 13.99 -22.02
N PRO A 385 -31.09 13.65 -23.31
CA PRO A 385 -31.60 12.36 -23.74
C PRO A 385 -30.76 11.22 -23.16
N VAL A 386 -31.42 10.11 -22.81
CA VAL A 386 -30.78 8.93 -22.17
C VAL A 386 -29.59 8.39 -22.98
N SER A 387 -29.65 8.46 -24.30
CA SER A 387 -28.55 8.06 -25.19
C SER A 387 -27.28 8.89 -24.98
N ILE A 388 -27.42 10.22 -24.88
CA ILE A 388 -26.30 11.14 -24.67
C ILE A 388 -25.75 10.99 -23.27
N ASP A 389 -26.61 10.83 -22.27
CA ASP A 389 -26.19 10.59 -20.89
C ASP A 389 -25.35 9.31 -20.77
N ASN A 390 -25.85 8.20 -21.32
CA ASN A 390 -25.11 6.92 -21.35
C ASN A 390 -23.79 7.03 -22.11
N MET A 391 -23.76 7.78 -23.21
CA MET A 391 -22.54 8.02 -23.98
C MET A 391 -21.49 8.81 -23.16
N LEU A 392 -21.91 9.85 -22.46
CA LEU A 392 -21.03 10.72 -21.66
C LEU A 392 -20.44 9.98 -20.46
N TYR A 393 -21.27 9.34 -19.65
CA TYR A 393 -20.85 8.65 -18.42
C TYR A 393 -20.27 7.24 -18.67
N GLY A 394 -20.42 6.69 -19.88
CA GLY A 394 -19.84 5.41 -20.28
C GLY A 394 -18.61 5.57 -21.17
N PRO A 395 -18.76 5.43 -22.50
CA PRO A 395 -17.62 5.37 -23.41
C PRO A 395 -16.81 6.67 -23.45
N MET A 396 -17.44 7.86 -23.42
CA MET A 396 -16.69 9.13 -23.44
C MET A 396 -15.84 9.33 -22.19
N THR A 397 -16.35 8.97 -21.02
CA THR A 397 -15.53 8.93 -19.79
C THR A 397 -14.31 8.04 -19.97
N THR A 398 -14.45 6.91 -20.66
CA THR A 398 -13.32 5.99 -20.93
C THR A 398 -12.31 6.61 -21.91
N VAL A 399 -12.76 7.31 -22.95
CA VAL A 399 -11.89 8.06 -23.88
C VAL A 399 -11.11 9.16 -23.16
N ILE A 400 -11.78 9.92 -22.29
CA ILE A 400 -11.17 10.99 -21.48
C ILE A 400 -10.13 10.40 -20.53
N LEU A 401 -10.46 9.31 -19.83
CA LEU A 401 -9.53 8.62 -18.94
C LEU A 401 -8.31 8.08 -19.69
N TYR A 402 -8.51 7.50 -20.88
CA TYR A 402 -7.43 7.04 -21.74
C TYR A 402 -6.48 8.20 -22.08
N HIS A 403 -7.01 9.35 -22.53
CA HIS A 403 -6.19 10.51 -22.84
C HIS A 403 -5.53 11.11 -21.61
N TRP A 404 -6.22 11.16 -20.47
CA TRP A 404 -5.68 11.69 -19.22
C TRP A 404 -4.53 10.84 -18.71
N LEU A 405 -4.68 9.51 -18.65
CA LEU A 405 -3.66 8.59 -18.15
C LEU A 405 -2.44 8.54 -19.07
N ARG A 406 -2.65 8.51 -20.39
CA ARG A 406 -1.58 8.39 -21.37
C ARG A 406 -0.87 9.72 -21.65
N HIS A 407 -1.63 10.81 -21.72
CA HIS A 407 -1.10 12.11 -22.16
C HIS A 407 -0.97 13.15 -21.04
N GLY A 408 -1.67 12.99 -19.91
CA GLY A 408 -1.69 13.91 -18.77
C GLY A 408 -2.91 14.85 -18.78
N SER A 409 -3.17 15.49 -17.63
CA SER A 409 -4.31 16.40 -17.37
C SER A 409 -4.37 17.63 -18.28
N ASN A 410 -3.24 18.02 -18.85
CA ASN A 410 -3.10 19.25 -19.65
C ASN A 410 -2.71 18.94 -21.12
N SER A 411 -3.12 17.78 -21.60
CA SER A 411 -2.77 17.33 -22.95
C SER A 411 -3.74 17.84 -24.01
N ALA A 412 -3.24 18.08 -25.23
CA ALA A 412 -4.07 18.50 -26.35
C ALA A 412 -5.15 17.46 -26.74
N PRO A 413 -4.88 16.13 -26.70
CA PRO A 413 -5.92 15.13 -26.92
C PRO A 413 -7.04 15.18 -25.87
N LEU A 414 -6.69 15.38 -24.59
CA LEU A 414 -7.68 15.51 -23.52
C LEU A 414 -8.55 16.76 -23.70
N ARG A 415 -7.93 17.91 -24.02
CA ARG A 415 -8.68 19.14 -24.31
C ARG A 415 -9.63 18.97 -25.50
N ARG A 416 -9.19 18.29 -26.57
CA ARG A 416 -10.04 17.98 -27.71
C ARG A 416 -11.21 17.08 -27.32
N SER A 417 -11.00 16.01 -26.55
CA SER A 417 -12.10 15.17 -26.08
C SER A 417 -13.09 15.91 -25.17
N LEU A 418 -12.63 16.88 -24.38
CA LEU A 418 -13.51 17.73 -23.58
C LEU A 418 -14.25 18.76 -24.44
N GLN A 419 -13.60 19.31 -25.46
CA GLN A 419 -14.22 20.21 -26.43
C GLN A 419 -15.30 19.49 -27.25
N LEU A 420 -15.04 18.25 -27.67
CA LEU A 420 -16.02 17.42 -28.36
C LEU A 420 -17.30 17.24 -27.52
N ILE A 421 -17.18 17.11 -26.20
CA ILE A 421 -18.36 17.07 -25.32
C ILE A 421 -19.13 18.39 -25.38
N ASP A 422 -18.43 19.52 -25.30
CA ASP A 422 -19.07 20.84 -25.41
C ASP A 422 -19.76 21.04 -26.77
N ASP A 423 -19.10 20.59 -27.84
CA ASP A 423 -19.62 20.66 -29.20
C ASP A 423 -20.85 19.77 -29.38
N VAL A 424 -20.85 18.54 -28.82
CA VAL A 424 -22.01 17.64 -28.81
C VAL A 424 -23.16 18.24 -28.01
N LEU A 425 -22.90 18.75 -26.80
CA LEU A 425 -23.93 19.36 -25.95
C LEU A 425 -24.57 20.58 -26.61
N TRP A 426 -23.79 21.39 -27.32
CA TRP A 426 -24.31 22.50 -28.10
C TRP A 426 -25.06 22.03 -29.35
N TYR A 427 -24.53 21.02 -30.06
CA TYR A 427 -25.10 20.49 -31.30
C TYR A 427 -26.52 19.95 -31.15
N ILE A 428 -26.84 19.34 -30.00
CA ILE A 428 -28.17 18.78 -29.72
C ILE A 428 -29.19 19.82 -29.23
N GLN A 429 -28.79 21.07 -28.99
CA GLN A 429 -29.70 22.12 -28.54
C GLN A 429 -30.49 22.74 -29.72
N PRO A 430 -31.74 23.18 -29.49
CA PRO A 430 -32.50 23.93 -30.48
C PRO A 430 -31.87 25.31 -30.69
N HIS A 431 -31.76 25.73 -31.94
CA HIS A 431 -31.25 27.05 -32.33
C HIS A 431 -32.26 27.76 -33.21
N SER A 432 -32.52 29.05 -32.93
CA SER A 432 -33.44 29.89 -33.70
C SER A 432 -32.75 30.59 -34.88
N ASP A 433 -31.44 30.84 -34.77
CA ASP A 433 -30.73 31.70 -35.72
C ASP A 433 -30.18 30.90 -36.91
N TRP A 434 -30.39 31.43 -38.11
CA TRP A 434 -29.92 30.83 -39.37
C TRP A 434 -28.40 30.65 -39.45
N SER A 435 -27.62 31.50 -38.77
CA SER A 435 -26.17 31.38 -38.63
C SER A 435 -25.78 30.17 -37.77
N GLU A 436 -26.48 29.95 -36.66
CA GLU A 436 -26.27 28.83 -35.73
C GLU A 436 -26.70 27.50 -36.35
N LEU A 437 -27.82 27.46 -37.06
CA LEU A 437 -28.27 26.28 -37.81
C LEU A 437 -27.24 25.88 -38.88
N ARG A 438 -26.63 26.84 -39.57
CA ARG A 438 -25.54 26.59 -40.54
C ARG A 438 -24.28 26.07 -39.84
N ARG A 439 -23.90 26.67 -38.71
CA ARG A 439 -22.74 26.23 -37.91
C ARG A 439 -22.92 24.79 -37.42
N ALA A 440 -24.10 24.45 -36.92
CA ALA A 440 -24.43 23.10 -36.49
C ALA A 440 -24.34 22.08 -37.64
N LYS A 441 -24.84 22.43 -38.83
CA LYS A 441 -24.70 21.57 -40.02
C LYS A 441 -23.24 21.36 -40.41
N ALA A 442 -22.40 22.39 -40.31
CA ALA A 442 -20.98 22.31 -40.64
C ALA A 442 -20.18 21.42 -39.67
N MET A 443 -20.46 21.49 -38.36
CA MET A 443 -19.74 20.70 -37.35
C MET A 443 -20.12 19.21 -37.32
N SER A 444 -21.20 18.80 -38.00
CA SER A 444 -21.71 17.43 -37.92
C SER A 444 -20.66 16.38 -38.30
N LYS A 445 -19.88 16.64 -39.36
CA LYS A 445 -18.85 15.72 -39.85
C LYS A 445 -17.63 15.68 -38.90
N ASP A 446 -17.29 16.82 -38.32
CA ASP A 446 -16.17 16.93 -37.38
C ASP A 446 -16.50 16.20 -36.07
N ILE A 447 -17.72 16.35 -35.55
CA ILE A 447 -18.19 15.63 -34.36
C ILE A 447 -18.18 14.12 -34.61
N GLU A 448 -18.71 13.66 -35.75
CA GLU A 448 -18.75 12.25 -36.11
C GLU A 448 -17.34 11.63 -36.20
N THR A 449 -16.42 12.32 -36.87
CA THR A 449 -15.04 11.85 -37.04
C THR A 449 -14.29 11.82 -35.71
N GLU A 450 -14.36 12.88 -34.90
CA GLU A 450 -13.69 12.91 -33.59
C GLU A 450 -14.28 11.90 -32.59
N LEU A 451 -15.61 11.69 -32.62
CA LEU A 451 -16.27 10.70 -31.79
C LEU A 451 -15.87 9.27 -32.20
N SER A 452 -15.91 8.97 -33.50
CA SER A 452 -15.50 7.67 -34.04
C SER A 452 -14.03 7.36 -33.69
N ASP A 453 -13.13 8.32 -33.90
CA ASP A 453 -11.71 8.20 -33.56
C ASP A 453 -11.50 7.97 -32.06
N GLY A 454 -12.25 8.68 -31.21
CA GLY A 454 -12.22 8.52 -29.76
C GLY A 454 -12.65 7.12 -29.33
N LEU A 455 -13.79 6.66 -29.85
CA LEU A 455 -14.37 5.36 -29.54
C LEU A 455 -13.52 4.19 -30.05
N GLN A 456 -12.90 4.32 -31.23
CA GLN A 456 -11.99 3.32 -31.76
C GLN A 456 -10.75 3.12 -30.87
N ARG A 457 -10.22 4.20 -30.25
CA ARG A 457 -9.05 4.12 -29.36
C ARG A 457 -9.28 3.31 -28.09
N ILE A 458 -10.53 3.13 -27.69
CA ILE A 458 -10.92 2.32 -26.53
C ILE A 458 -11.48 0.95 -26.94
N ASN A 459 -11.31 0.56 -28.22
CA ASN A 459 -11.88 -0.66 -28.82
C ASN A 459 -13.41 -0.77 -28.63
N TYR A 460 -14.11 0.35 -28.70
CA TYR A 460 -15.58 0.34 -28.70
C TYR A 460 -16.08 -0.29 -30.01
N GLY A 461 -17.14 -1.11 -29.92
CA GLY A 461 -17.63 -1.88 -31.06
C GLY A 461 -18.12 -1.00 -32.21
N TYR A 462 -17.74 -1.33 -33.45
CA TYR A 462 -18.07 -0.53 -34.65
C TYR A 462 -19.58 -0.29 -34.80
N HIS A 463 -20.41 -1.33 -34.66
CA HIS A 463 -21.88 -1.21 -34.74
C HIS A 463 -22.46 -0.30 -33.65
N ALA A 464 -21.90 -0.35 -32.43
CA ALA A 464 -22.34 0.50 -31.33
C ALA A 464 -21.93 1.97 -31.57
N THR A 465 -20.76 2.23 -32.15
CA THR A 465 -20.36 3.58 -32.59
C THR A 465 -21.32 4.15 -33.62
N GLN A 466 -21.70 3.37 -34.64
CA GLN A 466 -22.64 3.82 -35.67
C GLN A 466 -24.04 4.10 -35.10
N SER A 467 -24.52 3.30 -34.15
CA SER A 467 -25.80 3.56 -33.45
C SER A 467 -25.79 4.90 -32.71
N LEU A 468 -24.69 5.21 -31.99
CA LEU A 468 -24.56 6.49 -31.27
C LEU A 468 -24.53 7.69 -32.21
N ILE A 469 -23.87 7.56 -33.37
CA ILE A 469 -23.82 8.61 -34.40
C ILE A 469 -25.22 8.84 -35.00
N GLU A 470 -25.94 7.77 -35.33
CA GLU A 470 -27.31 7.86 -35.85
C GLU A 470 -28.24 8.54 -34.82
N GLU A 471 -28.16 8.15 -33.55
CA GLU A 471 -28.93 8.79 -32.47
C GLU A 471 -28.61 10.29 -32.32
N LEU A 472 -27.34 10.69 -32.45
CA LEU A 472 -26.93 12.09 -32.47
C LEU A 472 -27.55 12.86 -33.65
N HIS A 473 -27.61 12.25 -34.84
CA HIS A 473 -28.27 12.86 -36.00
C HIS A 473 -29.77 13.01 -35.80
N GLN A 474 -30.45 12.00 -35.25
CA GLN A 474 -31.89 12.07 -34.95
C GLN A 474 -32.19 13.19 -33.95
N LEU A 475 -31.39 13.31 -32.89
CA LEU A 475 -31.53 14.41 -31.92
C LEU A 475 -31.34 15.78 -32.57
N ARG A 476 -30.42 15.91 -33.53
CA ARG A 476 -30.25 17.15 -34.30
C ARG A 476 -31.43 17.47 -35.20
N LEU A 477 -32.03 16.47 -35.84
CA LEU A 477 -33.24 16.66 -36.65
C LEU A 477 -34.42 17.16 -35.80
N ILE A 478 -34.56 16.63 -34.59
CA ILE A 478 -35.56 17.09 -33.62
C ILE A 478 -35.26 18.53 -33.19
N ALA A 479 -34.01 18.84 -32.82
CA ALA A 479 -33.59 20.17 -32.38
C ALA A 479 -33.72 21.26 -33.46
N SER A 480 -33.61 20.88 -34.74
CA SER A 480 -33.78 21.80 -35.88
C SER A 480 -35.23 22.00 -36.33
N GLY A 481 -36.22 21.45 -35.60
CA GLY A 481 -37.64 21.69 -35.84
C GLY A 481 -38.24 20.89 -37.00
N ARG A 482 -37.54 19.91 -37.57
CA ARG A 482 -38.02 19.14 -38.74
C ARG A 482 -39.04 18.02 -38.41
N SER A 483 -39.49 17.90 -37.17
CA SER A 483 -40.52 16.93 -36.77
C SER A 483 -41.90 17.54 -36.46
N ALA A 484 -42.15 18.82 -36.79
CA ALA A 484 -43.49 19.41 -36.68
C ALA A 484 -44.32 19.31 -38.00
N SER A 485 -43.80 18.67 -39.05
CA SER A 485 -44.49 18.56 -40.35
C SER A 485 -44.38 17.15 -40.96
N ILE A 486 -44.82 16.14 -40.21
CA ILE A 486 -45.35 14.91 -40.80
C ILE A 486 -46.78 14.79 -40.31
N THR A 487 -47.66 15.66 -40.82
CA THR A 487 -49.09 15.42 -40.82
C THR A 487 -49.34 14.12 -41.57
N ARG A 488 -49.91 13.14 -40.87
CA ARG A 488 -50.55 11.95 -41.47
C ARG A 488 -51.38 12.39 -42.67
N PRO A 489 -51.33 11.71 -43.82
CA PRO A 489 -52.37 11.89 -44.82
C PRO A 489 -53.69 11.42 -44.22
N ASP A 490 -54.70 12.28 -44.27
CA ASP A 490 -56.09 11.97 -44.01
C ASP A 490 -56.47 10.71 -44.81
N ILE A 491 -56.89 9.66 -44.09
CA ILE A 491 -57.75 8.63 -44.67
C ILE A 491 -59.17 9.19 -44.51
N GLY A 492 -59.58 9.95 -45.53
CA GLY A 492 -60.94 10.45 -45.67
C GLY A 492 -61.67 9.71 -46.79
N HIS A 493 -62.72 9.00 -46.39
CA HIS A 493 -63.81 8.35 -47.15
C HIS A 493 -63.57 6.98 -47.80
#